data_AF-E9BGF8-F1
#
_entry.id   AF-E9BGF8-F1
#
_cell.length_a   1.000
_cell.length_b   1.000
_cell.length_c   1.000
_cell.angle_alpha   90.00
_cell.angle_beta   90.00
_cell.angle_gamma   90.00
#
_symmetry.space_group_name_H-M   'P 1'
#
loop_
_entity.id
_entity.type
_entity.pdbx_description
1 polymer ?
#
loop_
_entity_poly.entity_id
_entity_poly.type
_entity_poly.pdbx_seq_one_letter_code
_entity_poly.pdbx_strand_id
1 'polypeptide(L)'
;MKRIVAPKRWSAVNRVEHPPLMPKQLLQGVCGGLRWLESKNLAEFLAKRAIEEGFPCTKKQQRVFDARLPSSRPALRKRRLHKKCPARRSGGDVQLTEGSLEAQRTTGVSGALVSSGASLALNSSAFDALAPLAKRKRLVSYDVLDCTFGSGFHTGVVLENGRPYTRVVAMDCDVEATVSAREIVDEFGADRFRFYARPMSEAKAMFGERSFDAVMIDPGPSLTQLENPERGFLLDDESDHALDMRYGPTHGLGALEYLNTVPQHALSGALASYELLTPQQSMKLARAIRQRRPFDGAQRVLEAVEEAGNELPEEGWGTQDSRRKTSMSWNFMTSLRCIVNHERHELSEALQNALLLLRTDGRLVVFSRLPWEEKLISTTISQHPHALLSYSEAIPIEDVQDHGHSRHTKMWIATRTQSSSYVLKNSQALTEEAVQESSMRWMSGLFAGQTFGFPANNFTFENKDGKDWAAVRRNKDSPPFDRDDDSRG
;
A
#
# COMPACT_ATOMS: atom_id res chain seq x y z
N MET A 1 27.84 -11.71 -32.31
CA MET A 1 26.82 -11.60 -31.25
C MET A 1 26.40 -10.14 -31.14
N LYS A 2 25.11 -9.79 -31.29
CA LYS A 2 24.60 -8.42 -31.11
C LYS A 2 23.59 -8.43 -29.96
N ARG A 3 23.84 -7.62 -28.92
CA ARG A 3 22.90 -7.44 -27.81
C ARG A 3 21.80 -6.47 -28.27
N ILE A 4 20.54 -6.91 -28.19
CA ILE A 4 19.38 -6.06 -28.49
C ILE A 4 19.01 -5.31 -27.21
N VAL A 5 18.94 -3.98 -27.29
CA VAL A 5 18.50 -3.09 -26.20
C VAL A 5 17.46 -2.13 -26.77
N ALA A 6 16.40 -1.85 -26.01
CA ALA A 6 15.43 -0.83 -26.40
C ALA A 6 16.05 0.57 -26.23
N PRO A 7 15.82 1.51 -27.16
CA PRO A 7 16.25 2.90 -26.97
C PRO A 7 15.50 3.50 -25.79
N LYS A 8 16.22 4.22 -24.92
CA LYS A 8 15.62 4.93 -23.78
C LYS A 8 15.02 6.26 -24.25
N ARG A 9 13.80 6.58 -23.79
CA ARG A 9 13.20 7.92 -23.97
C ARG A 9 13.92 8.93 -23.08
N TRP A 10 13.75 10.23 -23.39
CA TRP A 10 14.30 11.31 -22.58
C TRP A 10 13.85 11.24 -21.12
N SER A 11 12.57 10.99 -20.87
CA SER A 11 11.97 10.81 -19.54
C SER A 11 12.59 9.66 -18.74
N ALA A 12 13.04 8.60 -19.42
CA ALA A 12 13.72 7.48 -18.79
C ALA A 12 15.22 7.71 -18.54
N VAL A 13 15.84 8.68 -19.23
CA VAL A 13 17.25 9.05 -19.02
C VAL A 13 17.37 10.11 -17.93
N ASN A 14 16.50 11.12 -17.95
CA ASN A 14 16.47 12.22 -16.98
C ASN A 14 15.42 11.99 -15.90
N ARG A 15 15.22 10.72 -15.52
CA ARG A 15 14.27 10.35 -14.47
C ARG A 15 14.80 10.88 -13.14
N VAL A 16 14.03 11.73 -12.49
CA VAL A 16 14.34 12.24 -11.15
C VAL A 16 13.62 11.43 -10.09
N GLU A 17 14.33 11.11 -9.01
CA GLU A 17 13.78 10.35 -7.88
C GLU A 17 13.17 11.29 -6.85
N HIS A 18 12.12 10.83 -6.17
CA HIS A 18 11.50 11.61 -5.10
C HIS A 18 12.47 11.71 -3.90
N PRO A 19 12.73 12.93 -3.39
CA PRO A 19 13.66 13.12 -2.28
C PRO A 19 13.13 12.51 -0.98
N PRO A 20 14.02 12.25 -0.02
CA PRO A 20 13.63 11.70 1.28
C PRO A 20 12.70 12.65 2.03
N LEU A 21 11.70 12.08 2.72
CA LEU A 21 10.78 12.82 3.58
C LEU A 21 10.80 12.21 5.00
N MET A 22 11.28 12.96 5.98
CA MET A 22 11.21 12.60 7.40
C MET A 22 11.65 11.15 7.75
N PRO A 23 12.82 10.66 7.31
CA PRO A 23 13.16 9.23 7.41
C PRO A 23 13.22 8.70 8.86
N LYS A 24 13.76 9.49 9.79
CA LYS A 24 13.88 9.08 11.20
C LYS A 24 12.51 9.04 11.88
N GLN A 25 11.70 10.06 11.62
CA GLN A 25 10.35 10.19 12.17
C GLN A 25 9.45 9.10 11.60
N LEU A 26 9.54 8.80 10.30
CA LEU A 26 8.80 7.72 9.66
C LEU A 26 9.12 6.39 10.34
N LEU A 27 10.40 6.07 10.52
CA LEU A 27 10.80 4.80 11.15
C LEU A 27 10.21 4.68 12.57
N GLN A 28 10.18 5.78 13.33
CA GLN A 28 9.54 5.81 14.66
C GLN A 28 8.01 5.71 14.57
N GLY A 29 7.37 6.31 13.58
CA GLY A 29 5.92 6.20 13.36
C GLY A 29 5.49 4.77 13.01
N VAL A 30 6.22 4.15 12.08
CA VAL A 30 5.94 2.80 11.57
C VAL A 30 6.31 1.74 12.61
N CYS A 31 7.52 1.81 13.16
CA CYS A 31 8.04 0.77 14.06
C CYS A 31 7.91 1.15 15.55
N GLY A 32 7.55 2.35 15.96
CA GLY A 32 7.52 2.77 17.38
C GLY A 32 6.26 2.36 18.15
N GLY A 33 5.68 1.19 17.88
CA GLY A 33 4.41 0.73 18.47
C GLY A 33 4.54 -0.45 19.44
N LEU A 34 3.44 -0.75 20.16
CA LEU A 34 3.33 -1.94 21.02
C LEU A 34 3.65 -3.22 20.25
N ARG A 35 3.12 -3.33 19.02
CA ARG A 35 3.33 -4.48 18.16
C ARG A 35 4.81 -4.73 17.81
N TRP A 36 5.58 -3.67 17.67
CA TRP A 36 7.02 -3.78 17.42
C TRP A 36 7.79 -4.22 18.66
N LEU A 37 7.43 -3.71 19.85
CA LEU A 37 7.99 -4.15 21.11
C LEU A 37 7.72 -5.63 21.35
N GLU A 38 6.50 -6.10 21.09
CA GLU A 38 6.16 -7.53 21.14
C GLU A 38 7.00 -8.37 20.17
N SER A 39 7.19 -7.87 18.95
CA SER A 39 8.00 -8.55 17.92
C SER A 39 9.47 -8.66 18.34
N LYS A 40 10.02 -7.58 18.95
CA LYS A 40 11.36 -7.57 19.53
C LYS A 40 11.49 -8.54 20.70
N ASN A 41 10.55 -8.51 21.65
CA ASN A 41 10.54 -9.40 22.80
C ASN A 41 10.43 -10.87 22.37
N LEU A 42 9.65 -11.18 21.33
CA LEU A 42 9.56 -12.52 20.75
C LEU A 42 10.90 -12.95 20.11
N ALA A 43 11.60 -12.03 19.43
CA ALA A 43 12.92 -12.32 18.86
C ALA A 43 13.95 -12.60 19.97
N GLU A 44 13.94 -11.83 21.05
CA GLU A 44 14.80 -12.05 22.22
C GLU A 44 14.50 -13.39 22.91
N PHE A 45 13.21 -13.71 23.09
CA PHE A 45 12.78 -14.98 23.64
C PHE A 45 13.26 -16.17 22.80
N LEU A 46 13.12 -16.10 21.47
CA LEU A 46 13.59 -17.15 20.57
C LEU A 46 15.12 -17.27 20.56
N ALA A 47 15.85 -16.15 20.65
CA ALA A 47 17.29 -16.15 20.77
C ALA A 47 17.76 -16.85 22.06
N LYS A 48 17.11 -16.55 23.20
CA LYS A 48 17.36 -17.23 24.47
C LYS A 48 17.10 -18.73 24.38
N ARG A 49 15.93 -19.11 23.84
CA ARG A 49 15.55 -20.51 23.67
C ARG A 49 16.54 -21.29 22.78
N ALA A 50 17.04 -20.68 21.71
CA ALA A 50 18.04 -21.33 20.85
C ALA A 50 19.34 -21.66 21.61
N ILE A 51 19.78 -20.79 22.51
CA ILE A 51 20.96 -21.02 23.37
C ILE A 51 20.69 -22.18 24.34
N GLU A 52 19.52 -22.21 24.97
CA GLU A 52 19.11 -23.26 25.91
C GLU A 52 18.97 -24.63 25.23
N GLU A 53 18.52 -24.67 23.96
CA GLU A 53 18.46 -25.88 23.14
C GLU A 53 19.85 -26.35 22.65
N GLY A 54 20.91 -25.56 22.89
CA GLY A 54 22.30 -25.91 22.58
C GLY A 54 22.75 -25.54 21.16
N PHE A 55 22.07 -24.60 20.49
CA PHE A 55 22.55 -24.05 19.22
C PHE A 55 23.87 -23.27 19.42
N PRO A 56 24.74 -23.23 18.40
CA PRO A 56 26.03 -22.53 18.49
C PRO A 56 25.80 -21.04 18.77
N CYS A 57 26.44 -20.53 19.82
CA CYS A 57 26.33 -19.14 20.25
C CYS A 57 27.66 -18.62 20.81
N THR A 58 27.80 -17.30 20.82
CA THR A 58 28.97 -16.63 21.42
C THR A 58 28.76 -16.39 22.92
N LYS A 59 29.85 -16.33 23.69
CA LYS A 59 29.79 -15.98 25.13
C LYS A 59 29.15 -14.60 25.37
N LYS A 60 29.30 -13.66 24.43
CA LYS A 60 28.64 -12.34 24.48
C LYS A 60 27.12 -12.49 24.42
N GLN A 61 26.60 -13.29 23.48
CA GLN A 61 25.17 -13.56 23.37
C GLN A 61 24.61 -14.26 24.61
N GLN A 62 25.34 -15.22 25.19
CA GLN A 62 24.91 -15.88 26.44
C GLN A 62 24.75 -14.90 27.59
N ARG A 63 25.66 -13.92 27.72
CA ARG A 63 25.58 -12.86 28.74
C ARG A 63 24.43 -11.89 28.47
N VAL A 64 24.25 -11.48 27.21
CA VAL A 64 23.20 -10.52 26.81
C VAL A 64 21.80 -11.10 27.08
N PHE A 65 21.58 -12.37 26.76
CA PHE A 65 20.27 -13.02 26.92
C PHE A 65 20.09 -13.74 28.26
N ASP A 66 21.07 -13.63 29.16
CA ASP A 66 21.14 -14.36 30.45
C ASP A 66 20.72 -15.84 30.30
N ALA A 67 21.41 -16.53 29.38
CA ALA A 67 21.08 -17.88 28.95
C ALA A 67 22.26 -18.84 29.22
N ARG A 68 21.97 -19.98 29.84
CA ARG A 68 22.96 -21.03 30.12
C ARG A 68 22.85 -22.15 29.09
N LEU A 69 24.00 -22.66 28.66
CA LEU A 69 24.06 -23.86 27.83
C LEU A 69 23.57 -25.09 28.62
N PRO A 70 22.91 -26.06 27.96
CA PRO A 70 22.48 -27.28 28.62
C PRO A 70 23.68 -28.07 29.15
N SER A 71 23.54 -28.63 30.36
CA SER A 71 24.60 -29.38 31.06
C SER A 71 25.01 -30.66 30.34
N SER A 72 24.13 -31.20 29.48
CA SER A 72 24.44 -32.26 28.52
C SER A 72 24.02 -31.80 27.13
N ARG A 73 24.86 -32.01 26.11
CA ARG A 73 24.47 -31.71 24.73
C ARG A 73 23.28 -32.60 24.36
N PRO A 74 22.08 -32.07 24.08
CA PRO A 74 21.03 -32.89 23.51
C PRO A 74 21.55 -33.48 22.20
N ALA A 75 21.43 -34.79 22.04
CA ALA A 75 21.78 -35.45 20.78
C ALA A 75 20.89 -34.86 19.70
N LEU A 76 21.44 -33.94 18.88
CA LEU A 76 20.79 -33.41 17.68
C LEU A 76 20.25 -34.61 16.91
N ARG A 77 18.93 -34.81 16.98
CA ARG A 77 18.23 -35.88 16.29
C ARG A 77 18.38 -35.54 14.81
N LYS A 78 19.45 -36.06 14.18
CA LYS A 78 19.63 -36.01 12.73
C LYS A 78 18.41 -36.70 12.13
N ARG A 79 17.36 -35.94 11.79
CA ARG A 79 16.33 -36.41 10.87
C ARG A 79 17.10 -36.73 9.60
N ARG A 80 17.36 -38.02 9.39
CA ARG A 80 17.93 -38.55 8.16
C ARG A 80 16.99 -38.12 7.02
N LEU A 81 17.33 -37.04 6.33
CA LEU A 81 16.95 -36.84 4.94
C LEU A 81 17.76 -37.86 4.12
N HIS A 82 17.37 -39.12 4.23
CA HIS A 82 17.72 -40.17 3.28
C HIS A 82 16.40 -40.66 2.69
N LYS A 83 15.89 -39.92 1.69
CA LYS A 83 15.12 -40.59 0.65
C LYS A 83 16.14 -41.29 -0.24
N LYS A 84 16.40 -42.56 0.06
CA LYS A 84 16.91 -43.50 -0.95
C LYS A 84 15.91 -43.44 -2.11
N CYS A 85 16.34 -42.93 -3.26
CA CYS A 85 15.67 -43.28 -4.51
C CYS A 85 15.80 -44.80 -4.66
N PRO A 86 14.71 -45.55 -4.86
CA PRO A 86 14.85 -46.97 -5.19
C PRO A 86 15.45 -47.05 -6.59
N ALA A 87 16.59 -47.70 -6.71
CA ALA A 87 17.16 -48.09 -7.99
C ALA A 87 16.14 -48.97 -8.71
N ARG A 88 15.56 -48.45 -9.81
CA ARG A 88 14.80 -49.26 -10.76
C ARG A 88 15.80 -50.24 -11.40
N ARG A 89 15.71 -51.52 -11.05
CA ARG A 89 16.24 -52.60 -11.88
C ARG A 89 15.40 -52.64 -13.15
N SER A 90 15.91 -52.11 -14.24
CA SER A 90 15.48 -52.48 -15.59
C SER A 90 16.50 -53.48 -16.12
N GLY A 91 16.16 -54.76 -16.04
CA GLY A 91 16.66 -55.73 -17.00
C GLY A 91 15.92 -55.50 -18.32
N GLY A 92 16.66 -55.52 -19.43
CA GLY A 92 16.14 -55.30 -20.77
C GLY A 92 17.24 -54.77 -21.67
N ASP A 93 17.88 -55.69 -22.38
CA ASP A 93 18.93 -55.49 -23.38
C ASP A 93 18.62 -54.37 -24.36
N VAL A 94 19.56 -53.41 -24.53
CA VAL A 94 19.80 -52.74 -25.81
C VAL A 94 21.29 -52.49 -25.94
N GLN A 95 21.81 -52.91 -27.09
CA GLN A 95 23.23 -52.97 -27.47
C GLN A 95 23.96 -51.63 -27.42
N LEU A 96 25.23 -51.73 -27.07
CA LEU A 96 26.28 -50.72 -27.17
C LEU A 96 26.59 -50.39 -28.64
N THR A 97 26.61 -49.11 -28.99
CA THR A 97 27.55 -48.58 -29.98
C THR A 97 28.11 -47.25 -29.47
N GLU A 98 29.44 -47.21 -29.41
CA GLU A 98 30.29 -46.15 -28.88
C GLU A 98 30.27 -44.88 -29.74
N GLY A 99 30.43 -43.71 -29.10
CA GLY A 99 30.60 -42.44 -29.79
C GLY A 99 30.58 -41.20 -28.89
N SER A 100 31.66 -40.97 -28.16
CA SER A 100 32.23 -39.66 -27.79
C SER A 100 31.35 -38.60 -27.08
N LEU A 101 31.50 -38.51 -25.76
CA LEU A 101 31.07 -37.39 -24.92
C LEU A 101 32.10 -36.24 -24.96
N GLU A 102 31.68 -35.05 -25.38
CA GLU A 102 32.23 -33.77 -24.89
C GLU A 102 31.10 -32.93 -24.27
N ALA A 103 31.41 -32.38 -23.10
CA ALA A 103 30.52 -31.59 -22.27
C ALA A 103 30.44 -30.13 -22.76
N GLN A 104 29.27 -29.48 -22.61
CA GLN A 104 29.10 -28.25 -21.79
C GLN A 104 27.75 -27.53 -21.96
N ARG A 105 27.18 -27.12 -20.81
CA ARG A 105 26.38 -25.90 -20.53
C ARG A 105 24.93 -25.83 -21.04
N THR A 106 23.99 -26.15 -20.14
CA THR A 106 22.61 -25.64 -20.22
C THR A 106 22.50 -24.27 -19.57
N THR A 107 22.03 -23.33 -20.37
CA THR A 107 21.69 -21.93 -20.08
C THR A 107 20.49 -21.78 -19.14
N GLY A 108 20.50 -20.69 -18.38
CA GLY A 108 19.45 -20.32 -17.42
C GLY A 108 18.12 -19.95 -18.05
N VAL A 109 17.07 -20.10 -17.24
CA VAL A 109 15.71 -19.66 -17.56
C VAL A 109 15.40 -18.45 -16.69
N SER A 110 15.40 -17.29 -17.35
CA SER A 110 14.65 -16.09 -16.98
C SER A 110 13.18 -16.34 -17.33
N GLY A 111 12.25 -16.00 -16.44
CA GLY A 111 10.82 -16.24 -16.67
C GLY A 111 9.95 -15.50 -15.67
N ALA A 112 9.64 -14.24 -15.99
CA ALA A 112 8.55 -13.49 -15.38
C ALA A 112 7.21 -14.19 -15.67
N LEU A 113 6.43 -14.47 -14.62
CA LEU A 113 5.10 -15.04 -14.75
C LEU A 113 4.09 -13.95 -15.14
N VAL A 114 3.85 -13.84 -16.45
CA VAL A 114 2.66 -13.20 -17.02
C VAL A 114 1.55 -14.24 -16.98
N SER A 115 0.48 -13.96 -16.23
CA SER A 115 -0.71 -14.80 -16.14
C SER A 115 -1.55 -14.65 -17.42
N SER A 116 -1.39 -15.56 -18.37
CA SER A 116 -2.41 -15.85 -19.38
C SER A 116 -3.12 -17.15 -19.02
N GLY A 117 -4.44 -17.16 -19.18
CA GLY A 117 -5.31 -18.26 -18.78
C GLY A 117 -5.01 -19.53 -19.55
N ALA A 118 -4.39 -20.49 -18.87
CA ALA A 118 -4.37 -21.88 -19.28
C ALA A 118 -4.95 -22.71 -18.12
N SER A 119 -6.08 -23.35 -18.37
CA SER A 119 -6.68 -24.33 -17.47
C SER A 119 -5.69 -25.48 -17.28
N LEU A 120 -4.97 -25.47 -16.16
CA LEU A 120 -4.09 -26.55 -15.76
C LEU A 120 -4.92 -27.60 -15.04
N ALA A 121 -5.14 -28.73 -15.69
CA ALA A 121 -5.61 -29.94 -15.03
C ALA A 121 -4.56 -30.35 -13.98
N LEU A 122 -4.82 -30.01 -12.72
CA LEU A 122 -3.96 -30.33 -11.60
C LEU A 122 -4.14 -31.81 -11.26
N ASN A 123 -3.20 -32.64 -11.70
CA ASN A 123 -3.07 -34.01 -11.20
C ASN A 123 -2.89 -33.99 -9.67
N SER A 124 -3.58 -34.87 -8.96
CA SER A 124 -3.54 -34.97 -7.49
C SER A 124 -2.14 -35.07 -6.89
N SER A 125 -1.18 -35.65 -7.64
CA SER A 125 0.23 -35.73 -7.26
C SER A 125 0.97 -34.38 -7.26
N ALA A 126 0.47 -33.36 -7.96
CA ALA A 126 1.04 -32.01 -7.97
C ALA A 126 0.69 -31.24 -6.68
N PHE A 127 -0.50 -31.50 -6.12
CA PHE A 127 -0.93 -30.94 -4.83
C PHE A 127 -0.07 -31.47 -3.67
N ASP A 128 0.22 -32.77 -3.67
CA ASP A 128 1.10 -33.40 -2.66
C ASP A 128 2.57 -32.97 -2.78
N ALA A 129 3.03 -32.58 -3.99
CA ALA A 129 4.36 -32.03 -4.21
C ALA A 129 4.47 -30.54 -3.83
N LEU A 130 3.36 -29.79 -3.86
CA LEU A 130 3.28 -28.39 -3.41
C LEU A 130 3.04 -28.27 -1.89
N ALA A 131 2.44 -29.28 -1.26
CA ALA A 131 2.17 -29.33 0.17
C ALA A 131 3.40 -29.14 1.11
N PRO A 132 4.64 -29.57 0.79
CA PRO A 132 5.81 -29.32 1.64
C PRO A 132 6.49 -27.97 1.35
N LEU A 133 6.23 -27.37 0.19
CA LEU A 133 6.61 -25.98 -0.14
C LEU A 133 5.64 -24.96 0.48
N ALA A 134 4.52 -25.45 1.05
CA ALA A 134 3.60 -24.65 1.83
C ALA A 134 4.29 -24.05 3.06
N LYS A 135 4.80 -22.82 2.87
CA LYS A 135 5.14 -21.81 3.86
C LYS A 135 5.91 -22.37 5.08
N ARG A 136 7.25 -22.35 5.02
CA ARG A 136 8.04 -22.19 6.25
C ARG A 136 7.50 -20.94 6.95
N LYS A 137 6.66 -21.12 7.99
CA LYS A 137 6.15 -20.01 8.78
C LYS A 137 7.36 -19.29 9.35
N ARG A 138 7.50 -18.00 9.03
CA ARG A 138 8.53 -17.17 9.65
C ARG A 138 8.23 -17.09 11.14
N LEU A 139 9.26 -17.23 11.95
CA LEU A 139 9.16 -17.26 13.41
C LEU A 139 8.86 -15.86 13.97
N VAL A 140 9.52 -14.84 13.43
CA VAL A 140 9.27 -13.43 13.72
C VAL A 140 9.20 -12.70 12.38
N SER A 141 8.11 -11.98 12.17
CA SER A 141 7.97 -11.05 11.06
C SER A 141 7.17 -9.83 11.50
N TYR A 142 7.60 -8.67 11.06
CA TYR A 142 6.86 -7.42 11.16
C TYR A 142 6.44 -7.02 9.74
N ASP A 143 5.17 -7.22 9.41
CA ASP A 143 4.66 -7.03 8.05
C ASP A 143 4.08 -5.62 7.90
N VAL A 144 4.67 -4.82 7.02
CA VAL A 144 4.26 -3.44 6.71
C VAL A 144 3.64 -3.38 5.32
N LEU A 145 2.55 -2.61 5.18
CA LEU A 145 1.99 -2.24 3.89
C LEU A 145 2.37 -0.79 3.55
N ASP A 146 2.97 -0.58 2.39
CA ASP A 146 3.16 0.74 1.77
C ASP A 146 2.10 0.91 0.68
N CYS A 147 1.12 1.79 0.87
CA CYS A 147 0.01 1.96 -0.06
C CYS A 147 0.36 2.81 -1.29
N THR A 148 1.49 3.54 -1.24
CA THR A 148 1.87 4.56 -2.23
C THR A 148 3.39 4.53 -2.39
N PHE A 149 3.88 3.46 -3.01
CA PHE A 149 5.31 3.13 -3.07
C PHE A 149 6.17 4.25 -3.67
N GLY A 150 5.69 4.91 -4.73
CA GLY A 150 6.41 5.97 -5.43
C GLY A 150 7.80 5.51 -5.92
N SER A 151 8.84 6.19 -5.46
CA SER A 151 10.25 5.84 -5.73
C SER A 151 10.80 4.73 -4.82
N GLY A 152 10.05 4.32 -3.79
CA GLY A 152 10.45 3.29 -2.84
C GLY A 152 11.32 3.78 -1.68
N PHE A 153 11.52 5.09 -1.53
CA PHE A 153 12.35 5.65 -0.44
C PHE A 153 11.87 5.21 0.95
N HIS A 154 10.58 5.45 1.27
CA HIS A 154 10.00 5.08 2.57
C HIS A 154 10.07 3.58 2.83
N THR A 155 9.75 2.76 1.82
CA THR A 155 9.93 1.32 1.85
C THR A 155 11.38 0.93 2.15
N GLY A 156 12.35 1.55 1.49
CA GLY A 156 13.79 1.32 1.69
C GLY A 156 14.20 1.61 3.13
N VAL A 157 13.82 2.76 3.69
CA VAL A 157 14.09 3.14 5.10
C VAL A 157 13.58 2.06 6.07
N VAL A 158 12.36 1.57 5.86
CA VAL A 158 11.76 0.53 6.70
C VAL A 158 12.49 -0.81 6.56
N LEU A 159 12.86 -1.21 5.34
CA LEU A 159 13.57 -2.47 5.08
C LEU A 159 15.03 -2.45 5.56
N GLU A 160 15.71 -1.32 5.46
CA GLU A 160 17.08 -1.14 5.91
C GLU A 160 17.16 -1.17 7.44
N ASN A 161 16.35 -0.35 8.11
CA ASN A 161 16.41 -0.16 9.55
C ASN A 161 15.59 -1.21 10.33
N GLY A 162 14.64 -1.89 9.69
CA GLY A 162 13.83 -2.97 10.26
C GLY A 162 14.46 -4.37 10.18
N ARG A 163 15.75 -4.48 9.85
CA ARG A 163 16.42 -5.78 9.75
C ARG A 163 16.41 -6.52 11.11
N PRO A 164 16.33 -7.87 11.12
CA PRO A 164 16.16 -8.77 9.97
C PRO A 164 14.72 -9.21 9.69
N TYR A 165 13.75 -8.88 10.54
CA TYR A 165 12.40 -9.48 10.52
C TYR A 165 11.32 -8.61 9.88
N THR A 166 11.62 -7.37 9.47
CA THR A 166 10.64 -6.54 8.76
C THR A 166 10.47 -6.97 7.30
N ARG A 167 9.21 -6.97 6.84
CA ARG A 167 8.80 -7.18 5.46
C ARG A 167 7.93 -6.02 5.02
N VAL A 168 8.03 -5.65 3.76
CA VAL A 168 7.19 -4.62 3.15
C VAL A 168 6.45 -5.21 1.96
N VAL A 169 5.14 -5.04 1.95
CA VAL A 169 4.32 -5.19 0.75
C VAL A 169 4.02 -3.78 0.29
N ALA A 170 4.29 -3.47 -0.97
CA ALA A 170 4.10 -2.14 -1.54
C ALA A 170 3.06 -2.17 -2.66
N MET A 171 2.32 -1.08 -2.79
CA MET A 171 1.32 -0.84 -3.82
C MET A 171 1.55 0.51 -4.47
N ASP A 172 1.26 0.61 -5.76
CA ASP A 172 1.18 1.88 -6.46
C ASP A 172 0.20 1.77 -7.62
N CYS A 173 -0.49 2.86 -7.96
CA CYS A 173 -1.34 2.92 -9.14
C CYS A 173 -0.51 3.08 -10.43
N ASP A 174 0.72 3.60 -10.34
CA ASP A 174 1.61 3.76 -11.48
C ASP A 174 2.42 2.49 -11.75
N VAL A 175 2.31 1.97 -12.97
CA VAL A 175 3.06 0.80 -13.41
C VAL A 175 4.56 1.12 -13.50
N GLU A 176 4.94 2.37 -13.74
CA GLU A 176 6.35 2.79 -13.82
C GLU A 176 7.10 2.62 -12.49
N ALA A 177 6.38 2.63 -11.36
CA ALA A 177 6.93 2.35 -10.03
C ALA A 177 7.53 0.94 -9.93
N THR A 178 7.16 0.02 -10.84
CA THR A 178 7.77 -1.32 -10.97
C THR A 178 9.27 -1.25 -11.22
N VAL A 179 9.79 -0.19 -11.84
CA VAL A 179 11.23 -0.02 -12.07
C VAL A 179 11.96 0.10 -10.73
N SER A 180 11.51 1.01 -9.87
CA SER A 180 12.08 1.20 -8.52
C SER A 180 11.81 -0.01 -7.62
N ALA A 181 10.69 -0.70 -7.81
CA ALA A 181 10.41 -1.95 -7.10
C ALA A 181 11.44 -3.04 -7.39
N ARG A 182 11.98 -3.13 -8.62
CA ARG A 182 13.04 -4.10 -8.96
C ARG A 182 14.34 -3.80 -8.22
N GLU A 183 14.70 -2.54 -8.09
CA GLU A 183 15.90 -2.10 -7.35
C GLU A 183 15.81 -2.50 -5.87
N ILE A 184 14.64 -2.30 -5.24
CA ILE A 184 14.38 -2.77 -3.86
C ILE A 184 14.45 -4.30 -3.75
N VAL A 185 13.95 -5.06 -4.75
CA VAL A 185 14.09 -6.53 -4.76
C VAL A 185 15.56 -6.94 -4.85
N ASP A 186 16.34 -6.28 -5.70
CA ASP A 186 17.76 -6.59 -5.91
C ASP A 186 18.57 -6.32 -4.63
N GLU A 187 18.21 -5.29 -3.86
CA GLU A 187 18.90 -4.94 -2.61
C GLU A 187 18.45 -5.79 -1.40
N PHE A 188 17.15 -5.95 -1.19
CA PHE A 188 16.60 -6.53 0.04
C PHE A 188 16.08 -7.97 -0.10
N GLY A 189 15.94 -8.45 -1.33
CA GLY A 189 15.44 -9.79 -1.66
C GLY A 189 13.92 -9.89 -1.73
N ALA A 190 13.45 -10.75 -2.64
CA ALA A 190 12.03 -11.06 -2.86
C ALA A 190 11.33 -11.71 -1.64
N ASP A 191 12.10 -12.10 -0.62
CA ASP A 191 11.56 -12.68 0.60
C ASP A 191 11.07 -11.59 1.58
N ARG A 192 11.67 -10.40 1.54
CA ARG A 192 11.33 -9.25 2.38
C ARG A 192 10.46 -8.20 1.69
N PHE A 193 10.49 -8.14 0.37
CA PHE A 193 9.75 -7.14 -0.38
C PHE A 193 8.83 -7.77 -1.44
N ARG A 194 7.64 -7.19 -1.63
CA ARG A 194 6.71 -7.55 -2.71
C ARG A 194 5.95 -6.32 -3.18
N PHE A 195 5.80 -6.17 -4.50
CA PHE A 195 5.12 -5.03 -5.12
C PHE A 195 3.86 -5.45 -5.90
N TYR A 196 2.83 -4.61 -5.91
CA TYR A 196 1.62 -4.75 -6.72
C TYR A 196 1.22 -3.41 -7.35
N ALA A 197 1.04 -3.39 -8.67
CA ALA A 197 0.52 -2.21 -9.37
C ALA A 197 -1.02 -2.16 -9.24
N ARG A 198 -1.52 -1.57 -8.15
CA ARG A 198 -2.93 -1.50 -7.76
C ARG A 198 -3.20 -0.23 -6.94
N PRO A 199 -4.40 0.37 -7.03
CA PRO A 199 -4.79 1.51 -6.21
C PRO A 199 -4.89 1.12 -4.74
N MET A 200 -4.71 2.10 -3.85
CA MET A 200 -4.70 1.86 -2.40
C MET A 200 -6.08 1.46 -1.85
N SER A 201 -7.17 1.88 -2.49
CA SER A 201 -8.53 1.46 -2.14
C SER A 201 -8.75 -0.06 -2.26
N GLU A 202 -8.03 -0.76 -3.15
CA GLU A 202 -8.15 -2.22 -3.36
C GLU A 202 -7.44 -3.06 -2.28
N ALA A 203 -6.64 -2.45 -1.39
CA ALA A 203 -5.79 -3.17 -0.45
C ALA A 203 -6.57 -4.16 0.45
N LYS A 204 -7.75 -3.77 0.96
CA LYS A 204 -8.59 -4.66 1.79
C LYS A 204 -9.03 -5.91 1.03
N ALA A 205 -9.47 -5.75 -0.22
CA ALA A 205 -9.92 -6.86 -1.05
C ALA A 205 -8.79 -7.85 -1.35
N MET A 206 -7.55 -7.35 -1.49
CA MET A 206 -6.38 -8.17 -1.79
C MET A 206 -5.85 -8.95 -0.59
N PHE A 207 -5.84 -8.34 0.60
CA PHE A 207 -5.11 -8.90 1.75
C PHE A 207 -6.01 -9.43 2.87
N GLY A 208 -7.27 -9.01 2.91
CA GLY A 208 -8.19 -9.34 4.00
C GLY A 208 -7.85 -8.65 5.32
N GLU A 209 -8.72 -8.79 6.31
CA GLU A 209 -8.60 -8.09 7.59
C GLU A 209 -7.45 -8.63 8.45
N ARG A 210 -6.85 -7.76 9.28
CA ARG A 210 -5.76 -8.09 10.23
C ARG A 210 -4.50 -8.69 9.60
N SER A 211 -4.19 -8.28 8.37
CA SER A 211 -3.07 -8.79 7.57
C SER A 211 -1.72 -8.11 7.86
N PHE A 212 -1.70 -6.87 8.36
CA PHE A 212 -0.46 -6.08 8.54
C PHE A 212 -0.27 -5.54 9.96
N ASP A 213 0.99 -5.39 10.39
CA ASP A 213 1.35 -4.77 11.66
C ASP A 213 1.46 -3.23 11.56
N ALA A 214 1.79 -2.72 10.37
CA ALA A 214 1.75 -1.30 10.06
C ALA A 214 1.28 -1.03 8.63
N VAL A 215 0.68 0.14 8.40
CA VAL A 215 0.24 0.63 7.08
C VAL A 215 0.74 2.07 6.91
N MET A 216 1.34 2.37 5.76
CA MET A 216 1.85 3.69 5.37
C MET A 216 1.05 4.21 4.17
N ILE A 217 0.64 5.47 4.20
CA ILE A 217 -0.07 6.15 3.11
C ILE A 217 0.57 7.52 2.90
N ASP A 218 1.06 7.76 1.68
CA ASP A 218 1.62 9.03 1.25
C ASP A 218 0.83 9.58 0.04
N PRO A 219 -0.22 10.41 0.28
CA PRO A 219 -1.09 10.89 -0.79
C PRO A 219 -0.43 12.03 -1.58
N GLY A 220 -0.49 11.93 -2.91
CA GLY A 220 -0.04 12.97 -3.84
C GLY A 220 0.87 12.42 -4.95
N PRO A 221 1.28 13.28 -5.89
CA PRO A 221 2.18 12.88 -6.96
C PRO A 221 3.62 12.73 -6.44
N SER A 222 4.36 11.82 -7.07
CA SER A 222 5.82 11.74 -6.90
C SER A 222 6.53 12.82 -7.74
N LEU A 223 7.75 13.20 -7.34
CA LEU A 223 8.55 14.17 -8.11
C LEU A 223 8.84 13.66 -9.53
N THR A 224 9.05 12.34 -9.67
CA THR A 224 9.19 11.65 -10.96
C THR A 224 8.02 11.92 -11.91
N GLN A 225 6.79 12.00 -11.39
CA GLN A 225 5.60 12.31 -12.19
C GLN A 225 5.50 13.80 -12.49
N LEU A 226 5.85 14.66 -11.52
CA LEU A 226 5.79 16.11 -11.68
C LEU A 226 6.74 16.62 -12.77
N GLU A 227 7.95 16.07 -12.86
CA GLU A 227 8.98 16.53 -13.80
C GLU A 227 8.93 15.84 -15.17
N ASN A 228 8.03 14.87 -15.36
CA ASN A 228 7.93 14.15 -16.63
C ASN A 228 6.92 14.83 -17.57
N PRO A 229 7.35 15.40 -18.72
CA PRO A 229 6.46 16.09 -19.65
C PRO A 229 5.39 15.16 -20.24
N GLU A 230 5.67 13.86 -20.37
CA GLU A 230 4.69 12.88 -20.88
C GLU A 230 3.55 12.63 -19.88
N ARG A 231 3.69 13.04 -18.61
CA ARG A 231 2.67 12.84 -17.55
C ARG A 231 1.75 14.04 -17.38
N GLY A 232 2.11 15.19 -17.94
CA GLY A 232 1.23 16.36 -18.00
C GLY A 232 1.05 17.12 -16.70
N PHE A 233 2.05 17.06 -15.80
CA PHE A 233 2.04 17.84 -14.56
C PHE A 233 2.86 19.13 -14.68
N LEU A 234 3.58 19.40 -15.76
CA LEU A 234 4.41 20.60 -15.84
C LEU A 234 3.52 21.85 -15.86
N LEU A 235 3.83 22.81 -14.99
CA LEU A 235 3.15 24.11 -14.94
C LEU A 235 3.96 25.19 -15.67
N ASP A 236 5.28 25.07 -15.65
CA ASP A 236 6.21 26.07 -16.19
C ASP A 236 7.15 25.42 -17.21
N ASP A 237 6.62 25.04 -18.38
CA ASP A 237 7.40 24.52 -19.50
C ASP A 237 7.21 25.39 -20.75
N GLU A 238 8.29 25.70 -21.45
CA GLU A 238 8.24 26.46 -22.71
C GLU A 238 7.68 25.61 -23.87
N SER A 239 7.70 24.28 -23.74
CA SER A 239 7.05 23.36 -24.66
C SER A 239 5.63 23.00 -24.24
N ASP A 240 4.66 23.20 -25.14
CA ASP A 240 3.30 22.71 -24.93
C ASP A 240 3.29 21.17 -24.89
N HIS A 241 2.54 20.62 -23.94
CA HIS A 241 2.49 19.20 -23.65
C HIS A 241 1.05 18.75 -23.36
N ALA A 242 0.81 17.43 -23.38
CA ALA A 242 -0.52 16.90 -23.09
C ALA A 242 -0.82 16.99 -21.59
N LEU A 243 -1.89 17.69 -21.21
CA LEU A 243 -2.33 17.80 -19.82
C LEU A 243 -3.08 16.52 -19.37
N ASP A 244 -2.35 15.46 -19.03
CA ASP A 244 -2.94 14.18 -18.56
C ASP A 244 -3.21 14.20 -17.04
N MET A 245 -2.17 14.40 -16.21
CA MET A 245 -2.23 14.49 -14.75
C MET A 245 -2.75 13.25 -13.99
N ARG A 246 -2.92 12.10 -14.65
CA ARG A 246 -3.25 10.84 -13.97
C ARG A 246 -2.02 10.22 -13.29
N TYR A 247 -2.21 9.66 -12.09
CA TYR A 247 -1.18 8.88 -11.38
C TYR A 247 -0.98 7.50 -12.01
N GLY A 248 -2.07 6.82 -12.37
CA GLY A 248 -2.04 5.58 -13.15
C GLY A 248 -2.69 5.79 -14.51
N PRO A 249 -1.95 5.80 -15.64
CA PRO A 249 -2.50 6.16 -16.95
C PRO A 249 -3.32 5.05 -17.61
N THR A 250 -3.57 3.93 -16.92
CA THR A 250 -4.22 2.74 -17.49
C THR A 250 -5.72 2.88 -17.67
N HIS A 251 -6.39 3.76 -16.90
CA HIS A 251 -7.84 3.91 -16.90
C HIS A 251 -8.25 5.38 -16.71
N GLY A 252 -9.51 5.71 -17.02
CA GLY A 252 -10.08 7.05 -16.84
C GLY A 252 -9.73 8.05 -17.96
N LEU A 253 -10.21 9.27 -17.80
CA LEU A 253 -9.96 10.40 -18.70
C LEU A 253 -8.80 11.25 -18.15
N GLY A 254 -7.92 11.72 -19.02
CA GLY A 254 -6.91 12.72 -18.65
C GLY A 254 -7.52 14.09 -18.37
N ALA A 255 -6.76 14.99 -17.76
CA ALA A 255 -7.23 16.33 -17.39
C ALA A 255 -7.71 17.15 -18.60
N LEU A 256 -7.00 17.13 -19.74
CA LEU A 256 -7.39 17.84 -20.97
C LEU A 256 -8.74 17.36 -21.51
N GLU A 257 -8.92 16.03 -21.58
CA GLU A 257 -10.16 15.40 -22.04
C GLU A 257 -11.32 15.70 -21.09
N TYR A 258 -11.08 15.60 -19.78
CA TYR A 258 -12.04 15.96 -18.74
C TYR A 258 -12.47 17.42 -18.88
N LEU A 259 -11.50 18.34 -18.98
CA LEU A 259 -11.76 19.76 -19.12
C LEU A 259 -12.48 20.10 -20.42
N ASN A 260 -12.31 19.36 -21.51
CA ASN A 260 -13.05 19.60 -22.75
C ASN A 260 -14.51 19.13 -22.67
N THR A 261 -14.78 18.07 -21.92
CA THR A 261 -16.10 17.40 -21.92
C THR A 261 -17.00 17.77 -20.74
N VAL A 262 -16.44 18.09 -19.58
CA VAL A 262 -17.21 18.27 -18.34
C VAL A 262 -18.19 19.47 -18.40
N PRO A 263 -19.45 19.33 -17.98
CA PRO A 263 -20.36 20.47 -17.84
C PRO A 263 -19.86 21.51 -16.83
N GLN A 264 -20.11 22.79 -17.07
CA GLN A 264 -19.65 23.89 -16.18
C GLN A 264 -20.11 23.70 -14.71
N HIS A 265 -21.37 23.30 -14.49
CA HIS A 265 -21.90 23.11 -13.14
C HIS A 265 -21.20 21.95 -12.42
N ALA A 266 -20.88 20.87 -13.13
CA ALA A 266 -20.19 19.71 -12.59
C ALA A 266 -18.74 20.06 -12.23
N LEU A 267 -18.03 20.80 -13.11
CA LEU A 267 -16.67 21.27 -12.83
C LEU A 267 -16.63 22.20 -11.62
N SER A 268 -17.53 23.18 -11.55
CA SER A 268 -17.61 24.09 -10.40
C SER A 268 -17.89 23.36 -9.09
N GLY A 269 -18.79 22.36 -9.10
CA GLY A 269 -19.09 21.55 -7.92
C GLY A 269 -17.91 20.67 -7.49
N ALA A 270 -17.24 20.05 -8.45
CA ALA A 270 -16.07 19.21 -8.20
C ALA A 270 -14.89 20.02 -7.60
N LEU A 271 -14.61 21.22 -8.14
CA LEU A 271 -13.58 22.12 -7.61
C LEU A 271 -13.89 22.53 -6.16
N ALA A 272 -15.13 22.96 -5.90
CA ALA A 272 -15.54 23.40 -4.57
C ALA A 272 -15.48 22.27 -3.52
N SER A 273 -15.62 21.00 -3.95
CA SER A 273 -15.60 19.85 -3.05
C SER A 273 -14.27 19.66 -2.32
N TYR A 274 -13.16 20.17 -2.86
CA TYR A 274 -11.83 20.08 -2.22
C TYR A 274 -11.55 21.23 -1.24
N GLU A 275 -12.47 22.18 -1.10
CA GLU A 275 -12.38 23.30 -0.15
C GLU A 275 -11.12 24.19 -0.34
N LEU A 276 -10.44 24.10 -1.48
CA LEU A 276 -9.30 24.96 -1.86
C LEU A 276 -9.75 26.27 -2.55
N LEU A 277 -10.92 26.23 -3.20
CA LEU A 277 -11.55 27.36 -3.88
C LEU A 277 -12.92 27.62 -3.26
N THR A 278 -13.27 28.89 -3.09
CA THR A 278 -14.64 29.24 -2.69
C THR A 278 -15.64 28.89 -3.80
N PRO A 279 -16.96 28.76 -3.50
CA PRO A 279 -17.96 28.50 -4.54
C PRO A 279 -17.96 29.56 -5.66
N GLN A 280 -17.68 30.82 -5.32
CA GLN A 280 -17.59 31.93 -6.28
C GLN A 280 -16.36 31.80 -7.18
N GLN A 281 -15.19 31.48 -6.61
CA GLN A 281 -13.96 31.27 -7.37
C GLN A 281 -14.08 30.04 -8.30
N SER A 282 -14.62 28.94 -7.78
CA SER A 282 -14.88 27.72 -8.55
C SER A 282 -15.78 27.98 -9.75
N MET A 283 -16.85 28.76 -9.56
CA MET A 283 -17.75 29.15 -10.64
C MET A 283 -17.07 30.06 -11.67
N LYS A 284 -16.26 31.02 -11.21
CA LYS A 284 -15.48 31.93 -12.07
C LYS A 284 -14.55 31.14 -13.00
N LEU A 285 -13.74 30.24 -12.44
CA LEU A 285 -12.80 29.40 -13.18
C LEU A 285 -13.51 28.42 -14.11
N ALA A 286 -14.56 27.74 -13.63
CA ALA A 286 -15.33 26.82 -14.47
C ALA A 286 -15.97 27.52 -15.68
N ARG A 287 -16.44 28.77 -15.51
CA ARG A 287 -16.94 29.60 -16.61
C ARG A 287 -15.85 29.94 -17.61
N ALA A 288 -14.68 30.37 -17.15
CA ALA A 288 -13.55 30.70 -18.03
C ALA A 288 -13.10 29.49 -18.86
N ILE A 289 -12.94 28.34 -18.22
CA ILE A 289 -12.67 27.05 -18.87
C ILE A 289 -13.72 26.75 -19.93
N ARG A 290 -15.02 26.85 -19.60
CA ARG A 290 -16.10 26.56 -20.55
C ARG A 290 -16.08 27.48 -21.77
N GLN A 291 -15.74 28.76 -21.59
CA GLN A 291 -15.72 29.78 -22.65
C GLN A 291 -14.56 29.62 -23.63
N ARG A 292 -13.42 29.06 -23.20
CA ARG A 292 -12.20 28.93 -24.02
C ARG A 292 -12.03 27.58 -24.73
N ARG A 293 -12.88 26.60 -24.42
CA ARG A 293 -12.88 25.31 -25.14
C ARG A 293 -13.09 25.50 -26.65
N PRO A 294 -12.54 24.61 -27.49
CA PRO A 294 -11.77 23.41 -27.12
C PRO A 294 -10.29 23.71 -26.82
N PHE A 295 -9.70 22.95 -25.89
CA PHE A 295 -8.27 22.94 -25.63
C PHE A 295 -7.59 21.78 -26.37
N ASP A 296 -6.40 22.03 -26.90
CA ASP A 296 -5.54 21.08 -27.62
C ASP A 296 -4.19 20.85 -26.94
N GLY A 297 -3.87 21.59 -25.89
CA GLY A 297 -2.63 21.48 -25.11
C GLY A 297 -2.74 22.09 -23.72
N ALA A 298 -1.73 21.84 -22.88
CA ALA A 298 -1.65 22.36 -21.51
C ALA A 298 -1.55 23.89 -21.48
N GLN A 299 -0.78 24.50 -22.37
CA GLN A 299 -0.51 25.93 -22.36
C GLN A 299 -1.79 26.77 -22.40
N ARG A 300 -2.73 26.44 -23.30
CA ARG A 300 -4.02 27.16 -23.39
C ARG A 300 -4.90 27.00 -22.16
N VAL A 301 -4.78 25.88 -21.44
CA VAL A 301 -5.48 25.67 -20.17
C VAL A 301 -4.85 26.55 -19.10
N LEU A 302 -3.53 26.59 -19.00
CA LEU A 302 -2.81 27.43 -18.03
C LEU A 302 -3.17 28.91 -18.24
N GLU A 303 -3.08 29.41 -19.48
CA GLU A 303 -3.49 30.78 -19.85
C GLU A 303 -4.96 31.06 -19.47
N ALA A 304 -5.86 30.09 -19.68
CA ALA A 304 -7.27 30.17 -19.29
C ALA A 304 -7.47 30.39 -17.80
N VAL A 305 -6.70 29.64 -17.02
CA VAL A 305 -6.79 29.62 -15.57
C VAL A 305 -6.15 30.88 -14.98
N GLU A 306 -4.98 31.29 -15.48
CA GLU A 306 -4.26 32.48 -15.00
C GLU A 306 -4.99 33.78 -15.26
N GLU A 307 -5.54 33.97 -16.47
CA GLU A 307 -6.30 35.18 -16.79
C GLU A 307 -7.60 35.28 -15.97
N ALA A 308 -8.20 34.13 -15.63
CA ALA A 308 -9.39 34.08 -14.79
C ALA A 308 -9.07 34.18 -13.29
N GLY A 309 -7.91 33.71 -12.87
CA GLY A 309 -7.44 33.70 -11.49
C GLY A 309 -6.36 34.76 -11.26
N ASN A 310 -5.12 34.29 -11.20
CA ASN A 310 -3.88 35.03 -11.07
C ASN A 310 -2.72 34.15 -11.57
N GLU A 311 -1.53 34.70 -11.69
CA GLU A 311 -0.34 33.95 -12.13
C GLU A 311 -0.07 32.72 -11.25
N LEU A 312 0.45 31.65 -11.86
CA LEU A 312 0.97 30.50 -11.13
C LEU A 312 2.28 30.88 -10.40
N PRO A 313 2.57 30.30 -9.23
CA PRO A 313 3.84 30.54 -8.55
C PRO A 313 5.02 30.02 -9.38
N GLU A 314 6.14 30.74 -9.39
CA GLU A 314 7.38 30.33 -10.08
C GLU A 314 7.93 28.98 -9.57
N GLU A 315 7.60 28.59 -8.33
CA GLU A 315 7.99 27.29 -7.76
C GLU A 315 7.05 26.14 -8.15
N GLY A 316 6.03 26.40 -8.98
CA GLY A 316 5.07 25.43 -9.47
C GLY A 316 4.31 24.70 -8.34
N TRP A 317 4.34 23.36 -8.36
CA TRP A 317 3.66 22.52 -7.36
C TRP A 317 4.29 22.60 -5.96
N GLY A 318 5.58 22.95 -5.88
CA GLY A 318 6.37 22.99 -4.65
C GLY A 318 6.19 24.26 -3.83
N THR A 319 5.22 25.12 -4.17
CA THR A 319 5.04 26.43 -3.54
C THR A 319 5.06 26.35 -2.01
N GLN A 320 5.96 27.13 -1.42
CA GLN A 320 6.17 27.19 0.05
C GLN A 320 5.37 28.32 0.70
N ASP A 321 4.47 28.93 -0.06
CA ASP A 321 3.69 30.06 0.39
C ASP A 321 2.75 29.73 1.55
N SER A 322 2.32 30.78 2.25
CA SER A 322 1.23 30.65 3.21
C SER A 322 -0.04 30.18 2.49
N ARG A 323 -0.82 29.29 3.12
CA ARG A 323 -2.14 28.83 2.62
C ARG A 323 -3.08 29.99 2.24
N ARG A 324 -2.88 31.17 2.83
CA ARG A 324 -3.69 32.39 2.56
C ARG A 324 -3.26 33.16 1.31
N LYS A 325 -2.03 32.93 0.84
CA LYS A 325 -1.43 33.60 -0.33
C LYS A 325 -1.43 32.72 -1.58
N THR A 326 -1.78 31.45 -1.45
CA THR A 326 -1.80 30.50 -2.56
C THR A 326 -2.66 31.02 -3.71
N SER A 327 -2.07 31.01 -4.90
CA SER A 327 -2.70 31.44 -6.14
C SER A 327 -4.01 30.68 -6.39
N MET A 328 -5.03 31.40 -6.89
CA MET A 328 -6.30 30.82 -7.31
C MET A 328 -6.09 29.80 -8.44
N SER A 329 -5.14 30.09 -9.34
CA SER A 329 -4.76 29.20 -10.44
C SER A 329 -4.09 27.94 -9.95
N TRP A 330 -3.20 28.05 -8.95
CA TRP A 330 -2.60 26.89 -8.31
C TRP A 330 -3.65 26.03 -7.61
N ASN A 331 -4.60 26.65 -6.89
CA ASN A 331 -5.70 25.92 -6.26
C ASN A 331 -6.61 25.22 -7.29
N PHE A 332 -6.80 25.80 -8.48
CA PHE A 332 -7.50 25.15 -9.59
C PHE A 332 -6.72 23.92 -10.08
N MET A 333 -5.43 24.05 -10.37
CA MET A 333 -4.60 22.94 -10.85
C MET A 333 -4.51 21.81 -9.82
N THR A 334 -4.32 22.13 -8.54
CA THR A 334 -4.36 21.15 -7.44
C THR A 334 -5.72 20.48 -7.32
N SER A 335 -6.81 21.23 -7.40
CA SER A 335 -8.15 20.63 -7.36
C SER A 335 -8.41 19.73 -8.59
N LEU A 336 -7.98 20.14 -9.78
CA LEU A 336 -8.11 19.37 -11.01
C LEU A 336 -7.36 18.03 -10.92
N ARG A 337 -6.13 18.05 -10.41
CA ARG A 337 -5.35 16.85 -10.11
C ARG A 337 -6.13 15.90 -9.20
N CYS A 338 -6.66 16.43 -8.10
CA CYS A 338 -7.42 15.64 -7.15
C CYS A 338 -8.70 15.05 -7.77
N ILE A 339 -9.38 15.81 -8.63
CA ILE A 339 -10.58 15.36 -9.35
C ILE A 339 -10.26 14.18 -10.26
N VAL A 340 -9.25 14.33 -11.12
CA VAL A 340 -8.86 13.32 -12.13
C VAL A 340 -8.45 12.00 -11.46
N ASN A 341 -7.78 12.08 -10.31
CA ASN A 341 -7.29 10.91 -9.58
C ASN A 341 -8.24 10.41 -8.48
N HIS A 342 -9.43 11.01 -8.35
CA HIS A 342 -10.39 10.69 -7.28
C HIS A 342 -9.76 10.65 -5.87
N GLU A 343 -8.80 11.55 -5.59
CA GLU A 343 -7.93 11.48 -4.40
C GLU A 343 -8.72 11.43 -3.09
N ARG A 344 -9.84 12.16 -3.02
CA ARG A 344 -10.69 12.15 -1.82
C ARG A 344 -11.34 10.80 -1.55
N HIS A 345 -11.77 10.10 -2.59
CA HIS A 345 -12.36 8.76 -2.46
C HIS A 345 -11.27 7.75 -2.10
N GLU A 346 -10.17 7.74 -2.84
CA GLU A 346 -9.04 6.84 -2.61
C GLU A 346 -8.50 6.98 -1.19
N LEU A 347 -8.26 8.21 -0.70
CA LEU A 347 -7.75 8.42 0.65
C LEU A 347 -8.78 8.03 1.72
N SER A 348 -10.06 8.34 1.52
CA SER A 348 -11.13 7.96 2.46
C SER A 348 -11.25 6.44 2.60
N GLU A 349 -11.31 5.72 1.48
CA GLU A 349 -11.38 4.26 1.46
C GLU A 349 -10.09 3.64 2.03
N ALA A 350 -8.92 4.14 1.64
CA ALA A 350 -7.64 3.63 2.14
C ALA A 350 -7.50 3.81 3.66
N LEU A 351 -7.94 4.93 4.24
CA LEU A 351 -7.93 5.14 5.69
C LEU A 351 -8.83 4.15 6.43
N GLN A 352 -10.06 3.95 5.94
CA GLN A 352 -11.00 2.98 6.53
C GLN A 352 -10.48 1.54 6.39
N ASN A 353 -9.99 1.20 5.18
CA ASN A 353 -9.44 -0.11 4.89
C ASN A 353 -8.17 -0.38 5.69
N ALA A 354 -7.28 0.59 5.87
CA ALA A 354 -6.08 0.43 6.69
C ALA A 354 -6.42 0.02 8.12
N LEU A 355 -7.47 0.59 8.72
CA LEU A 355 -7.91 0.25 10.08
C LEU A 355 -8.50 -1.17 10.19
N LEU A 356 -8.99 -1.74 9.07
CA LEU A 356 -9.44 -3.13 8.97
C LEU A 356 -8.29 -4.10 8.68
N LEU A 357 -7.32 -3.67 7.87
CA LEU A 357 -6.10 -4.40 7.53
C LEU A 357 -5.14 -4.51 8.73
N LEU A 358 -5.10 -3.51 9.59
CA LEU A 358 -4.20 -3.49 10.75
C LEU A 358 -4.54 -4.55 11.77
N ARG A 359 -3.52 -5.20 12.32
CA ARG A 359 -3.64 -6.00 13.54
C ARG A 359 -3.92 -5.10 14.74
N THR A 360 -4.38 -5.72 15.82
CA THR A 360 -4.53 -5.06 17.12
C THR A 360 -3.20 -4.40 17.52
N ASP A 361 -3.29 -3.14 17.97
CA ASP A 361 -2.16 -2.29 18.37
C ASP A 361 -1.13 -2.03 17.25
N GLY A 362 -1.55 -2.21 16.00
CA GLY A 362 -0.79 -1.87 14.81
C GLY A 362 -0.77 -0.37 14.51
N ARG A 363 0.15 0.07 13.66
CA ARG A 363 0.42 1.48 13.34
C ARG A 363 -0.13 1.90 11.97
N LEU A 364 -0.88 2.99 11.94
CA LEU A 364 -1.23 3.70 10.70
C LEU A 364 -0.39 4.98 10.63
N VAL A 365 0.38 5.14 9.56
CA VAL A 365 1.13 6.35 9.26
C VAL A 365 0.59 6.96 7.98
N VAL A 366 0.14 8.22 8.04
CA VAL A 366 -0.45 8.92 6.92
C VAL A 366 0.18 10.29 6.78
N PHE A 367 0.66 10.64 5.61
CA PHE A 367 1.09 11.99 5.30
C PHE A 367 -0.08 12.84 4.80
N SER A 368 0.01 14.15 5.00
CA SER A 368 -0.91 15.12 4.42
C SER A 368 -0.16 16.37 4.01
N ARG A 369 -0.48 16.90 2.84
CA ARG A 369 0.06 18.16 2.29
C ARG A 369 -1.04 19.20 2.08
N LEU A 370 -2.29 18.75 1.92
CA LEU A 370 -3.43 19.63 1.66
C LEU A 370 -4.37 19.79 2.87
N PRO A 371 -5.02 20.95 3.04
CA PRO A 371 -5.94 21.18 4.16
C PRO A 371 -7.12 20.19 4.23
N TRP A 372 -7.66 19.77 3.08
CA TRP A 372 -8.79 18.84 3.06
C TRP A 372 -8.37 17.42 3.46
N GLU A 373 -7.11 17.03 3.21
CA GLU A 373 -6.54 15.75 3.66
C GLU A 373 -6.43 15.74 5.19
N GLU A 374 -5.90 16.82 5.79
CA GLU A 374 -5.81 16.97 7.25
C GLU A 374 -7.20 16.84 7.90
N LYS A 375 -8.21 17.51 7.33
CA LYS A 375 -9.60 17.43 7.78
C LYS A 375 -10.14 16.01 7.66
N LEU A 376 -9.90 15.33 6.55
CA LEU A 376 -10.35 13.95 6.31
C LEU A 376 -9.71 12.97 7.30
N ILE A 377 -8.38 13.05 7.48
CA ILE A 377 -7.62 12.19 8.40
C ILE A 377 -8.10 12.40 9.84
N SER A 378 -8.16 13.66 10.29
CA SER A 378 -8.61 14.02 11.64
C SER A 378 -10.05 13.55 11.90
N THR A 379 -10.96 13.79 10.95
CA THR A 379 -12.36 13.36 11.06
C THR A 379 -12.48 11.85 11.13
N THR A 380 -11.74 11.14 10.27
CA THR A 380 -11.76 9.67 10.23
C THR A 380 -11.24 9.07 11.52
N ILE A 381 -10.11 9.57 12.04
CA ILE A 381 -9.55 9.08 13.30
C ILE A 381 -10.50 9.37 14.46
N SER A 382 -11.11 10.55 14.53
CA SER A 382 -12.07 10.90 15.58
C SER A 382 -13.33 10.03 15.52
N GLN A 383 -13.88 9.80 14.33
CA GLN A 383 -15.13 9.06 14.16
C GLN A 383 -14.96 7.53 14.24
N HIS A 384 -13.81 6.97 13.86
CA HIS A 384 -13.67 5.51 13.77
C HIS A 384 -13.52 4.82 15.14
N PRO A 385 -14.27 3.77 15.48
CA PRO A 385 -14.32 3.20 16.84
C PRO A 385 -13.00 2.57 17.31
N HIS A 386 -12.12 2.16 16.41
CA HIS A 386 -10.82 1.55 16.75
C HIS A 386 -9.60 2.44 16.51
N ALA A 387 -9.77 3.65 15.95
CA ALA A 387 -8.64 4.51 15.64
C ALA A 387 -8.35 5.46 16.80
N LEU A 388 -7.08 5.56 17.20
CA LEU A 388 -6.62 6.53 18.17
C LEU A 388 -5.38 7.27 17.64
N LEU A 389 -5.45 8.61 17.56
CA LEU A 389 -4.28 9.41 17.21
C LEU A 389 -3.25 9.29 18.34
N SER A 390 -2.05 8.82 18.02
CA SER A 390 -0.94 8.75 18.98
C SER A 390 -0.24 10.10 19.07
N TYR A 391 0.19 10.61 17.92
CA TYR A 391 0.82 11.92 17.79
C TYR A 391 0.81 12.34 16.32
N SER A 392 1.18 13.58 16.07
CA SER A 392 1.36 14.10 14.73
C SER A 392 2.57 15.02 14.68
N GLU A 393 3.36 14.94 13.62
CA GLU A 393 4.60 15.69 13.47
C GLU A 393 4.57 16.52 12.19
N ALA A 394 4.98 17.78 12.29
CA ALA A 394 5.20 18.60 11.11
C ALA A 394 6.58 18.30 10.51
N ILE A 395 6.72 18.56 9.21
CA ILE A 395 7.99 18.43 8.52
C ILE A 395 9.08 19.32 9.19
N PRO A 396 10.32 18.81 9.35
CA PRO A 396 11.45 19.63 9.76
C PRO A 396 11.71 20.76 8.75
N ILE A 397 12.12 21.92 9.25
CA ILE A 397 12.45 23.05 8.37
C ILE A 397 13.67 22.75 7.47
N GLU A 398 14.58 21.90 7.94
CA GLU A 398 15.76 21.43 7.19
C GLU A 398 15.31 20.69 5.91
N ASP A 399 14.41 19.69 6.03
CA ASP A 399 13.85 18.95 4.89
C ASP A 399 13.13 19.88 3.88
N VAL A 400 12.48 20.96 4.35
CA VAL A 400 11.83 21.96 3.48
C VAL A 400 12.85 22.75 2.68
N GLN A 401 13.99 23.10 3.29
CA GLN A 401 15.06 23.87 2.65
C GLN A 401 15.89 23.01 1.69
N ASP A 402 16.22 21.78 2.10
CA ASP A 402 17.12 20.90 1.35
C ASP A 402 16.43 20.19 0.18
N HIS A 403 15.14 19.91 0.30
CA HIS A 403 14.40 19.08 -0.67
C HIS A 403 13.20 19.80 -1.31
N GLY A 404 12.88 21.03 -0.89
CA GLY A 404 11.79 21.80 -1.49
C GLY A 404 10.39 21.25 -1.17
N HIS A 405 10.25 20.42 -0.14
CA HIS A 405 8.94 19.90 0.27
C HIS A 405 8.00 21.02 0.72
N SER A 406 6.69 20.78 0.64
CA SER A 406 5.71 21.71 1.20
C SER A 406 5.88 21.84 2.70
N ARG A 407 6.02 23.08 3.19
CA ARG A 407 6.10 23.40 4.63
C ARG A 407 4.86 23.00 5.43
N HIS A 408 3.76 22.71 4.74
CA HIS A 408 2.49 22.27 5.32
C HIS A 408 2.40 20.75 5.45
N THR A 409 3.45 20.02 5.06
CA THR A 409 3.52 18.57 5.17
C THR A 409 3.49 18.15 6.64
N LYS A 410 2.58 17.23 6.95
CA LYS A 410 2.36 16.71 8.28
C LYS A 410 2.20 15.20 8.23
N MET A 411 2.83 14.52 9.18
CA MET A 411 2.71 13.08 9.38
C MET A 411 1.77 12.81 10.55
N TRP A 412 0.79 11.93 10.33
CA TRP A 412 -0.21 11.53 11.31
C TRP A 412 0.01 10.07 11.69
N ILE A 413 0.21 9.82 12.98
CA ILE A 413 0.47 8.48 13.49
C ILE A 413 -0.72 8.06 14.36
N ALA A 414 -1.48 7.09 13.88
CA ALA A 414 -2.58 6.48 14.61
C ALA A 414 -2.26 5.03 14.99
N THR A 415 -2.93 4.54 16.03
CA THR A 415 -2.87 3.14 16.45
C THR A 415 -4.27 2.54 16.43
N ARG A 416 -4.35 1.23 16.15
CA ARG A 416 -5.60 0.47 16.20
C ARG A 416 -5.79 -0.10 17.60
N THR A 417 -6.81 0.30 18.33
CA THR A 417 -7.10 -0.25 19.68
C THR A 417 -7.90 -1.55 19.59
N GLN A 418 -7.63 -2.49 20.51
CA GLN A 418 -8.44 -3.71 20.64
C GLN A 418 -9.89 -3.40 21.03
N SER A 419 -10.03 -2.63 22.11
CA SER A 419 -11.30 -2.16 22.63
C SER A 419 -11.72 -0.86 21.95
N SER A 420 -12.95 -0.42 22.20
CA SER A 420 -13.45 0.85 21.69
C SER A 420 -12.60 2.03 22.16
N SER A 421 -12.10 2.79 21.20
CA SER A 421 -11.34 4.04 21.42
C SER A 421 -12.21 5.18 21.95
N TYR A 422 -13.54 5.09 21.86
CA TYR A 422 -14.44 6.17 22.30
C TYR A 422 -14.31 6.51 23.78
N VAL A 423 -13.90 5.55 24.63
CA VAL A 423 -13.65 5.83 26.06
C VAL A 423 -12.57 6.90 26.21
N LEU A 424 -11.48 6.79 25.45
CA LEU A 424 -10.40 7.77 25.47
C LEU A 424 -10.80 9.08 24.78
N LYS A 425 -11.53 9.01 23.66
CA LYS A 425 -11.98 10.20 22.92
C LYS A 425 -12.97 11.06 23.72
N ASN A 426 -13.91 10.41 24.41
CA ASN A 426 -14.90 11.09 25.22
C ASN A 426 -14.28 11.77 26.44
N SER A 427 -13.08 11.37 26.88
CA SER A 427 -12.37 12.06 27.98
C SER A 427 -12.04 13.51 27.65
N GLN A 428 -11.90 13.87 26.37
CA GLN A 428 -11.52 15.22 25.93
C GLN A 428 -12.65 15.94 25.17
N ALA A 429 -13.46 15.20 24.40
CA ALA A 429 -14.40 15.78 23.43
C ALA A 429 -15.87 15.73 23.85
N LEU A 430 -16.20 15.20 25.04
CA LEU A 430 -17.60 15.06 25.48
C LEU A 430 -18.17 16.41 25.96
N THR A 431 -19.19 16.90 25.28
CA THR A 431 -19.95 18.10 25.64
C THR A 431 -21.30 17.74 26.25
N GLU A 432 -21.91 18.67 26.99
CA GLU A 432 -23.27 18.48 27.53
C GLU A 432 -24.30 18.25 26.41
N GLU A 433 -24.20 19.00 25.32
CA GLU A 433 -25.06 18.86 24.14
C GLU A 433 -24.99 17.45 23.55
N ALA A 434 -23.78 16.88 23.43
CA ALA A 434 -23.59 15.51 22.93
C ALA A 434 -24.22 14.46 23.87
N VAL A 435 -24.20 14.68 25.19
CA VAL A 435 -24.85 13.80 26.17
C VAL A 435 -26.37 13.88 26.05
N GLN A 436 -26.92 15.09 25.92
CA GLN A 436 -28.35 15.29 25.70
C GLN A 436 -28.80 14.65 24.39
N GLU A 437 -28.05 14.85 23.30
CA GLU A 437 -28.32 14.23 22.00
C GLU A 437 -28.27 12.70 22.10
N SER A 438 -27.26 12.14 22.78
CA SER A 438 -27.15 10.70 23.02
C SER A 438 -28.36 10.14 23.78
N SER A 439 -28.83 10.84 24.82
CA SER A 439 -30.04 10.48 25.56
C SER A 439 -31.27 10.49 24.65
N MET A 440 -31.44 11.53 23.81
CA MET A 440 -32.55 11.59 22.84
C MET A 440 -32.47 10.45 21.82
N ARG A 441 -31.29 10.17 21.26
CA ARG A 441 -31.09 9.06 20.31
C ARG A 441 -31.39 7.70 20.93
N TRP A 442 -31.07 7.50 22.21
CA TRP A 442 -31.41 6.29 22.95
C TRP A 442 -32.92 6.16 23.19
N MET A 443 -33.56 7.20 23.73
CA MET A 443 -35.01 7.20 24.01
C MET A 443 -35.85 7.01 22.74
N SER A 444 -35.41 7.59 21.62
CA SER A 444 -36.10 7.50 20.32
C SER A 444 -35.75 6.24 19.51
N GLY A 445 -34.73 5.47 19.91
CA GLY A 445 -34.30 4.28 19.18
C GLY A 445 -33.60 4.56 17.84
N LEU A 446 -33.09 5.77 17.61
CA LEU A 446 -32.44 6.18 16.34
C LEU A 446 -31.14 5.42 16.03
N PHE A 447 -30.60 4.65 16.98
CA PHE A 447 -29.42 3.81 16.78
C PHE A 447 -29.76 2.42 16.17
N ALA A 448 -31.04 2.08 16.04
CA ALA A 448 -31.45 0.77 15.53
C ALA A 448 -31.03 0.60 14.06
N GLY A 449 -30.28 -0.47 13.78
CA GLY A 449 -29.99 -0.91 12.42
C GLY A 449 -30.99 -1.94 11.91
N GLN A 450 -30.76 -2.46 10.70
CA GLN A 450 -31.55 -3.54 10.13
C GLN A 450 -30.92 -4.89 10.46
N THR A 451 -31.71 -5.82 11.02
CA THR A 451 -31.30 -7.22 11.26
C THR A 451 -32.22 -8.20 10.54
N PHE A 452 -33.52 -7.94 10.56
CA PHE A 452 -34.51 -8.75 9.85
C PHE A 452 -34.70 -8.23 8.43
N GLY A 453 -34.74 -9.12 7.44
CA GLY A 453 -34.93 -8.76 6.03
C GLY A 453 -33.69 -8.96 5.18
N PHE A 454 -33.91 -9.03 3.87
CA PHE A 454 -32.84 -9.20 2.89
C PHE A 454 -32.23 -7.83 2.56
N PRO A 455 -30.90 -7.66 2.55
CA PRO A 455 -29.87 -8.68 2.72
C PRO A 455 -29.33 -8.85 4.16
N ALA A 456 -29.81 -8.06 5.13
CA ALA A 456 -29.27 -7.98 6.49
C ALA A 456 -29.22 -9.32 7.24
N ASN A 457 -30.17 -10.22 6.98
CA ASN A 457 -30.22 -11.56 7.57
C ASN A 457 -29.01 -12.47 7.24
N ASN A 458 -28.20 -12.10 6.23
CA ASN A 458 -27.00 -12.83 5.83
C ASN A 458 -25.70 -12.23 6.40
N PHE A 459 -25.78 -11.13 7.15
CA PHE A 459 -24.62 -10.48 7.75
C PHE A 459 -24.50 -10.80 9.24
N THR A 460 -23.27 -11.04 9.69
CA THR A 460 -22.91 -11.22 11.10
C THR A 460 -21.58 -10.52 11.38
N PHE A 461 -21.18 -10.45 12.65
CA PHE A 461 -19.90 -9.88 13.05
C PHE A 461 -18.73 -10.84 12.74
N GLU A 462 -17.50 -10.38 13.00
CA GLU A 462 -16.27 -11.12 12.65
C GLU A 462 -16.19 -12.52 13.29
N ASN A 463 -16.71 -12.69 14.50
CA ASN A 463 -16.70 -13.97 15.19
C ASN A 463 -17.74 -14.92 14.60
N LYS A 464 -17.31 -16.13 14.24
CA LYS A 464 -18.18 -17.17 13.68
C LYS A 464 -19.11 -17.77 14.73
N ASP A 465 -20.38 -17.89 14.38
CA ASP A 465 -21.39 -18.56 15.20
C ASP A 465 -21.28 -20.09 15.11
N GLY A 466 -21.97 -20.81 16.01
CA GLY A 466 -21.97 -22.28 16.02
C GLY A 466 -22.42 -22.90 14.69
N LYS A 467 -23.37 -22.24 13.99
CA LYS A 467 -23.83 -22.65 12.64
C LYS A 467 -22.73 -22.49 11.59
N ASP A 468 -21.99 -21.38 11.62
CA ASP A 468 -20.89 -21.12 10.70
C ASP A 468 -19.75 -22.12 10.91
N TRP A 469 -19.42 -22.45 12.17
CA TRP A 469 -18.43 -23.48 12.48
C TRP A 469 -18.85 -24.88 12.00
N ALA A 470 -20.14 -25.19 12.02
CA ALA A 470 -20.66 -26.43 11.43
C ALA A 470 -20.54 -26.41 9.89
N ALA A 471 -20.81 -25.28 9.24
CA ALA A 471 -20.63 -25.12 7.80
C ALA A 471 -19.16 -25.23 7.38
N VAL A 472 -18.24 -24.56 8.10
CA VAL A 472 -16.78 -24.65 7.85
C VAL A 472 -16.29 -26.10 7.95
N ARG A 473 -16.78 -26.87 8.92
CA ARG A 473 -16.42 -28.29 9.06
C ARG A 473 -16.90 -29.12 7.88
N ARG A 474 -18.13 -28.91 7.41
CA ARG A 474 -18.68 -29.62 6.25
C ARG A 474 -17.96 -29.26 4.95
N ASN A 475 -17.61 -27.99 4.77
CA ASN A 475 -16.94 -27.49 3.57
C ASN A 475 -15.43 -27.77 3.54
N LYS A 476 -14.87 -28.31 4.63
CA LYS A 476 -13.44 -28.65 4.71
C LYS A 476 -13.11 -29.87 3.86
N ASP A 477 -14.04 -30.81 3.77
CA ASP A 477 -13.93 -31.95 2.88
C ASP A 477 -14.55 -31.52 1.54
N SER A 478 -13.78 -31.64 0.45
CA SER A 478 -14.35 -31.44 -0.89
C SER A 478 -15.54 -32.38 -1.04
N PRO A 479 -16.68 -31.93 -1.61
CA PRO A 479 -17.71 -32.86 -2.00
C PRO A 479 -17.06 -33.96 -2.87
N PRO A 480 -17.44 -35.24 -2.69
CA PRO A 480 -16.91 -36.30 -3.54
C PRO A 480 -17.10 -35.88 -5.00
N PHE A 481 -16.08 -36.09 -5.83
CA PHE A 481 -16.22 -35.88 -7.26
C PHE A 481 -17.43 -36.68 -7.72
N ASP A 482 -18.42 -36.02 -8.34
CA ASP A 482 -19.43 -36.69 -9.15
C ASP A 482 -18.66 -37.46 -10.22
N ARG A 483 -18.48 -38.76 -9.99
CA ARG A 483 -18.14 -39.67 -11.06
C ARG A 483 -19.46 -39.92 -11.77
N ASP A 484 -19.61 -39.36 -12.96
CA ASP A 484 -20.61 -39.79 -13.94
C ASP A 484 -20.30 -41.23 -14.41
N ASP A 485 -20.16 -42.17 -13.48
CA ASP A 485 -20.16 -43.61 -13.74
C ASP A 485 -21.57 -44.16 -13.44
N ASP A 486 -22.59 -43.51 -14.02
CA ASP A 486 -23.87 -44.16 -14.22
C ASP A 486 -23.71 -45.19 -15.35
N SER A 487 -23.18 -46.36 -14.98
CA SER A 487 -23.22 -47.58 -15.80
C SER A 487 -24.61 -48.25 -15.77
N ARG A 488 -25.67 -47.43 -15.64
CA ARG A 488 -27.07 -47.83 -15.81
C ARG A 488 -27.71 -46.93 -16.85
N GLY A 489 -27.43 -47.25 -18.11
CA GLY A 489 -28.05 -46.70 -19.31
C GLY A 489 -27.54 -47.44 -20.52
#